data_AF-A0A2G5V774-F1
#
_entry.id   AF-A0A2G5V774-F1
#
_cell.length_a   1.000
_cell.length_b   1.000
_cell.length_c   1.000
_cell.angle_alpha   90.00
_cell.angle_beta   90.00
_cell.angle_gamma   90.00
#
_symmetry.space_group_name_H-M   'P 1'
#
loop_
_entity.id
_entity.type
_entity.pdbx_description
1 polymer ?
#
loop_
_entity_poly.entity_id
_entity_poly.type
_entity_poly.pdbx_seq_one_letter_code
_entity_poly.pdbx_strand_id
1 'polypeptide(L)'
;MIFSVNNGEYTIWIPIYTLDDDSYDTYFYRGLLIIELILSIFAFLFIVTSGYIIITTRAFHTNMNSLYAYFVISWMFSGVGNSLTTPYIIGTWKVDDNSTNYRSWWTDDVAEMTPIKSIQEAWPLFLGGFLTWYYMFLTVRVFVCGFVMIMCALILVIVITFKCVSSWDTFLTYCFNNIVHLNPLIICPVLIFSVSTWSKALLHSRLPIIDKITKITFIDLPAALPAQNIQQETETYFSQLKNVWEK
;
A
#
# COMPACT_ATOMS: atom_id res chain seq x y z
N MET A 1 2.94 -10.02 -15.34
CA MET A 1 2.90 -11.33 -16.02
C MET A 1 1.52 -11.55 -16.62
N ILE A 2 1.45 -12.10 -17.84
CA ILE A 2 0.18 -12.54 -18.48
C ILE A 2 -0.01 -14.02 -18.21
N PHE A 3 -1.20 -14.38 -17.72
CA PHE A 3 -1.63 -15.75 -17.49
C PHE A 3 -2.63 -16.17 -18.57
N SER A 4 -2.44 -17.38 -19.10
CA SER A 4 -3.37 -18.03 -20.02
C SER A 4 -4.26 -18.98 -19.21
N VAL A 5 -5.55 -18.65 -19.10
CA VAL A 5 -6.48 -19.39 -18.23
C VAL A 5 -7.35 -20.34 -19.05
N ASN A 6 -7.68 -21.50 -18.47
CA ASN A 6 -8.47 -22.56 -19.12
C ASN A 6 -7.88 -22.97 -20.48
N ASN A 7 -6.57 -23.19 -20.55
CA ASN A 7 -5.86 -23.54 -21.79
C ASN A 7 -6.05 -22.52 -22.93
N GLY A 8 -6.19 -21.23 -22.62
CA GLY A 8 -6.20 -20.15 -23.60
C GLY A 8 -7.58 -19.59 -23.95
N GLU A 9 -8.63 -19.88 -23.17
CA GLU A 9 -9.95 -19.24 -23.36
C GLU A 9 -9.89 -17.73 -23.15
N TYR A 10 -9.10 -17.27 -22.17
CA TYR A 10 -8.88 -15.85 -21.90
C TYR A 10 -7.56 -15.60 -21.19
N THR A 11 -7.06 -14.37 -21.31
CA THR A 11 -5.81 -13.93 -20.70
C THR A 11 -6.05 -12.92 -19.58
N ILE A 12 -5.30 -13.04 -18.48
CA ILE A 12 -5.34 -12.10 -17.36
C ILE A 12 -3.94 -11.58 -17.10
N TRP A 13 -3.80 -10.26 -17.00
CA TRP A 13 -2.55 -9.64 -16.57
C TRP A 13 -2.57 -9.29 -15.09
N ILE A 14 -1.57 -9.77 -14.37
CA ILE A 14 -1.36 -9.47 -12.95
C ILE A 14 0.02 -8.83 -12.80
N PRO A 15 0.17 -7.79 -11.94
CA PRO A 15 1.44 -7.09 -11.71
C PRO A 15 2.41 -7.91 -10.84
N ILE A 16 2.73 -9.12 -11.29
CA ILE A 16 3.76 -10.00 -10.72
C ILE A 16 4.83 -10.21 -11.80
N TYR A 17 6.08 -10.35 -11.35
CA TYR A 17 7.27 -10.37 -12.21
C TYR A 17 7.93 -11.75 -12.30
N THR A 18 7.85 -12.50 -11.20
CA THR A 18 8.46 -13.82 -11.03
C THR A 18 7.45 -14.77 -10.38
N LEU A 19 7.54 -16.05 -10.73
CA LEU A 19 6.73 -17.12 -10.14
C LEU A 19 7.59 -18.39 -10.08
N ASP A 20 7.52 -19.09 -8.94
CA ASP A 20 8.35 -20.27 -8.65
C ASP A 20 9.85 -19.99 -8.84
N ASP A 21 10.37 -18.91 -8.23
CA ASP A 21 11.79 -18.52 -8.38
C ASP A 21 12.68 -19.22 -7.33
N ASP A 22 13.46 -20.21 -7.77
CA ASP A 22 14.37 -21.00 -6.94
C ASP A 22 15.45 -20.16 -6.25
N SER A 23 15.70 -18.92 -6.72
CA SER A 23 16.67 -18.01 -6.09
C SER A 23 16.32 -17.73 -4.62
N TYR A 24 15.02 -17.76 -4.27
CA TYR A 24 14.55 -17.51 -2.91
C TYR A 24 14.91 -18.60 -1.90
N ASP A 25 15.42 -19.77 -2.34
CA ASP A 25 15.93 -20.80 -1.44
C ASP A 25 17.29 -20.47 -0.84
N THR A 26 18.04 -19.54 -1.45
CA THR A 26 19.34 -19.11 -0.93
C THR A 26 19.15 -18.34 0.38
N TYR A 27 20.01 -18.60 1.38
CA TYR A 27 19.98 -17.93 2.69
C TYR A 27 19.92 -16.39 2.62
N PHE A 28 20.58 -15.80 1.62
CA PHE A 28 20.55 -14.36 1.36
C PHE A 28 19.12 -13.84 1.09
N TYR A 29 18.41 -14.44 0.14
CA TYR A 29 17.05 -14.02 -0.21
C TYR A 29 16.04 -14.38 0.88
N ARG A 30 16.23 -15.48 1.62
CA ARG A 30 15.44 -15.77 2.83
C ARG A 30 15.61 -14.69 3.89
N GLY A 31 16.85 -14.21 4.10
CA GLY A 31 17.13 -13.08 4.99
C GLY A 31 16.43 -11.80 4.54
N LEU A 32 16.45 -11.52 3.23
CA LEU A 32 15.73 -10.38 2.65
C LEU A 32 14.22 -10.47 2.89
N LEU A 33 13.59 -11.64 2.68
CA LEU A 33 12.16 -11.85 2.94
C LEU A 33 11.79 -11.61 4.42
N ILE A 34 12.66 -11.99 5.36
CA ILE A 34 12.45 -11.70 6.79
C ILE A 34 12.48 -10.19 7.03
N ILE A 35 13.42 -9.47 6.42
CA ILE A 35 13.50 -8.01 6.50
C ILE A 35 12.25 -7.37 5.88
N GLU A 36 11.81 -7.82 4.70
CA GLU A 36 10.57 -7.37 4.06
C GLU A 36 9.35 -7.59 4.97
N LEU A 37 9.26 -8.75 5.63
CA LEU A 37 8.17 -9.03 6.57
C LEU A 37 8.19 -8.05 7.75
N ILE A 38 9.36 -7.82 8.34
CA ILE A 38 9.52 -6.86 9.45
C ILE A 38 9.11 -5.45 9.00
N LEU A 39 9.60 -5.01 7.83
CA LEU A 39 9.25 -3.70 7.27
C LEU A 39 7.76 -3.59 6.94
N SER A 40 7.13 -4.67 6.47
CA SER A 40 5.70 -4.72 6.20
C SER A 40 4.87 -4.59 7.48
N ILE A 41 5.32 -5.19 8.58
CA ILE A 41 4.69 -5.01 9.90
C ILE A 41 4.81 -3.54 10.32
N PHE A 42 6.00 -2.93 10.22
CA PHE A 42 6.16 -1.51 10.52
C PHE A 42 5.27 -0.62 9.63
N ALA A 43 5.21 -0.90 8.33
CA ALA A 43 4.38 -0.16 7.38
C ALA A 43 2.90 -0.23 7.80
N PHE A 44 2.42 -1.42 8.16
CA PHE A 44 1.07 -1.61 8.66
C PHE A 44 0.79 -0.77 9.93
N LEU A 45 1.70 -0.79 10.90
CA LEU A 45 1.56 0.01 12.12
C LEU A 45 1.52 1.52 11.81
N PHE A 46 2.35 1.99 10.89
CA PHE A 46 2.35 3.38 10.44
C PHE A 46 1.04 3.75 9.73
N ILE A 47 0.53 2.89 8.84
CA ILE A 47 -0.74 3.11 8.13
C ILE A 47 -1.89 3.27 9.13
N VAL A 48 -2.03 2.32 10.06
CA VAL A 48 -3.12 2.32 11.04
C VAL A 48 -3.02 3.52 11.97
N THR A 49 -1.81 3.80 12.49
CA THR A 49 -1.59 4.96 13.38
C THR A 49 -1.87 6.27 12.67
N SER A 50 -1.40 6.43 11.42
CA SER A 50 -1.61 7.65 10.63
C SER A 50 -3.09 7.83 10.30
N GLY A 51 -3.77 6.78 9.84
CA GLY A 51 -5.20 6.80 9.58
C GLY A 51 -6.01 7.18 10.82
N TYR A 52 -5.68 6.61 11.98
CA TYR A 52 -6.30 6.96 13.25
C TYR A 52 -6.12 8.44 13.57
N ILE A 53 -4.88 8.96 13.53
CA ILE A 53 -4.58 10.36 13.84
C ILE A 53 -5.34 11.31 12.90
N ILE A 54 -5.39 11.01 11.60
CA ILE A 54 -6.05 11.86 10.61
C ILE A 54 -7.56 11.93 10.87
N ILE A 55 -8.20 10.80 11.22
CA ILE A 55 -9.64 10.75 11.51
C ILE A 55 -9.97 11.46 12.82
N THR A 56 -9.18 11.24 13.87
CA THR A 56 -9.51 11.77 15.20
C THR A 56 -9.11 13.23 15.38
N THR A 57 -8.10 13.70 14.65
CA THR A 57 -7.57 15.06 14.80
C THR A 57 -8.22 16.00 13.79
N ARG A 58 -8.94 17.02 14.28
CA ARG A 58 -9.51 18.07 13.43
C ARG A 58 -8.45 19.06 12.95
N ALA A 59 -7.62 18.65 11.99
CA ALA A 59 -6.72 19.55 11.28
C ALA A 59 -7.45 20.29 10.14
N PHE A 60 -8.29 19.59 9.38
CA PHE A 60 -9.12 20.15 8.32
C PHE A 60 -10.60 19.81 8.52
N HIS A 61 -11.45 20.25 7.58
CA HIS A 61 -12.84 19.80 7.50
C HIS A 61 -12.92 18.26 7.46
N THR A 62 -13.95 17.71 8.10
CA THR A 62 -14.17 16.26 8.23
C THR A 62 -14.13 15.53 6.89
N ASN A 63 -14.67 16.12 5.82
CA ASN A 63 -14.65 15.53 4.49
C ASN A 63 -13.22 15.37 3.97
N MET A 64 -12.35 16.37 4.18
CA MET A 64 -10.97 16.33 3.71
C MET A 64 -10.11 15.38 4.56
N ASN A 65 -10.29 15.37 5.89
CA ASN A 65 -9.65 14.38 6.74
C ASN A 65 -10.07 12.94 6.36
N SER A 66 -11.35 12.73 6.05
CA SER A 66 -11.86 11.42 5.63
C SER A 66 -11.22 10.95 4.31
N LEU A 67 -11.01 11.86 3.36
CA LEU A 67 -10.30 11.56 2.10
C LEU A 67 -8.84 11.17 2.35
N TYR A 68 -8.11 11.93 3.17
CA TYR A 68 -6.73 11.59 3.53
C TYR A 68 -6.63 10.26 4.28
N ALA A 69 -7.56 10.00 5.21
CA ALA A 69 -7.59 8.76 5.95
C ALA A 69 -7.93 7.57 5.04
N TYR A 70 -8.91 7.71 4.16
CA TYR A 70 -9.25 6.69 3.15
C TYR A 70 -8.03 6.37 2.29
N PHE A 71 -7.31 7.39 1.82
CA PHE A 71 -6.08 7.22 1.06
C PHE A 71 -5.02 6.43 1.86
N VAL A 72 -4.71 6.85 3.08
CA VAL A 72 -3.71 6.18 3.92
C VAL A 72 -4.10 4.75 4.23
N ILE A 73 -5.36 4.49 4.61
CA ILE A 73 -5.86 3.16 4.95
C ILE A 73 -5.91 2.25 3.72
N SER A 74 -6.10 2.80 2.51
CA SER A 74 -6.12 2.01 1.28
C SER A 74 -4.80 1.24 1.02
N TRP A 75 -3.68 1.67 1.62
CA TRP A 75 -2.42 0.93 1.57
C TRP A 75 -2.48 -0.45 2.22
N MET A 76 -3.44 -0.71 3.13
CA MET A 76 -3.64 -2.04 3.69
C MET A 76 -3.96 -3.07 2.60
N PHE A 77 -4.67 -2.69 1.53
CA PHE A 77 -4.98 -3.58 0.42
C PHE A 77 -3.71 -4.02 -0.33
N SER A 78 -2.69 -3.15 -0.41
CA SER A 78 -1.38 -3.49 -0.97
C SER A 78 -0.66 -4.55 -0.14
N GLY A 79 -0.66 -4.40 1.19
CA GLY A 79 -0.02 -5.35 2.09
C GLY A 79 -0.70 -6.72 2.08
N VAL A 80 -2.03 -6.74 2.03
CA VAL A 80 -2.80 -7.99 1.86
C VAL A 80 -2.54 -8.59 0.48
N GLY A 81 -2.52 -7.77 -0.56
CA GLY A 81 -2.22 -8.19 -1.93
C GLY A 81 -0.87 -8.88 -2.05
N ASN A 82 0.20 -8.23 -1.57
CA ASN A 82 1.55 -8.80 -1.55
C ASN A 82 1.58 -10.11 -0.76
N SER A 83 0.99 -10.14 0.45
CA SER A 83 0.97 -11.34 1.30
C SER A 83 0.32 -12.55 0.64
N LEU A 84 -0.72 -12.35 -0.17
CA LEU A 84 -1.40 -13.42 -0.90
C LEU A 84 -0.58 -13.91 -2.11
N THR A 85 0.21 -13.02 -2.74
CA THR A 85 1.03 -13.36 -3.91
C THR A 85 2.41 -13.93 -3.56
N THR A 86 2.98 -13.56 -2.41
CA THR A 86 4.32 -13.98 -1.96
C THR A 86 4.53 -15.52 -1.96
N PRO A 87 3.58 -16.36 -1.51
CA PRO A 87 3.75 -17.82 -1.56
C PRO A 87 3.98 -18.36 -2.98
N TYR A 88 3.34 -17.76 -3.99
CA TYR A 88 3.51 -18.13 -5.40
C TYR A 88 4.83 -17.63 -5.98
N ILE A 89 5.29 -16.45 -5.55
CA ILE A 89 6.57 -15.88 -5.97
C ILE A 89 7.73 -16.75 -5.47
N ILE A 90 7.68 -17.17 -4.20
CA ILE A 90 8.69 -18.03 -3.57
C ILE A 90 8.64 -19.47 -4.11
N GLY A 91 7.52 -19.90 -4.68
CA GLY A 91 7.35 -21.28 -5.16
C GLY A 91 6.88 -22.27 -4.09
N THR A 92 6.42 -21.79 -2.93
CA THR A 92 5.79 -22.67 -1.92
C THR A 92 4.44 -23.19 -2.38
N TRP A 93 3.69 -22.36 -3.11
CA TRP A 93 2.47 -22.74 -3.80
C TRP A 93 2.72 -22.71 -5.31
N LYS A 94 2.71 -23.88 -5.94
CA LYS A 94 2.96 -24.03 -7.37
C LYS A 94 1.65 -23.94 -8.15
N VAL A 95 1.71 -23.24 -9.28
CA VAL A 95 0.57 -23.07 -10.19
C VAL A 95 0.51 -24.18 -11.25
N ASP A 96 1.67 -24.75 -11.59
CA ASP A 96 1.79 -25.92 -12.44
C ASP A 96 2.86 -26.88 -11.88
N ASP A 97 2.68 -28.18 -12.11
CA ASP A 97 3.59 -29.24 -11.60
C ASP A 97 4.90 -29.28 -12.41
N ASN A 98 4.90 -28.72 -13.62
CA ASN A 98 6.10 -28.55 -14.43
C ASN A 98 6.90 -27.35 -13.90
N SER A 99 7.93 -27.66 -13.12
CA SER A 99 8.82 -26.74 -12.42
C SER A 99 9.65 -25.84 -13.36
N THR A 100 9.03 -24.81 -13.94
CA THR A 100 9.75 -23.76 -14.66
C THR A 100 9.69 -22.46 -13.89
N ASN A 101 10.86 -21.90 -13.59
CA ASN A 101 11.00 -20.54 -13.10
C ASN A 101 10.40 -19.57 -14.13
N TYR A 102 9.22 -19.02 -13.85
CA TYR A 102 8.57 -18.07 -14.77
C TYR A 102 9.05 -16.66 -14.45
N ARG A 103 9.68 -16.00 -15.43
CA ARG A 103 10.12 -14.62 -15.30
C ARG A 103 9.72 -13.84 -16.53
N SER A 104 8.57 -13.17 -16.46
CA SER A 104 8.07 -12.33 -17.53
C SER A 104 7.10 -11.27 -17.01
N TRP A 105 7.40 -10.01 -17.30
CA TRP A 105 6.50 -8.90 -17.01
C TRP A 105 5.36 -8.82 -18.02
N TRP A 106 5.70 -9.00 -19.30
CA TRP A 106 4.84 -8.97 -20.47
C TRP A 106 5.44 -9.89 -21.53
N THR A 107 4.61 -10.68 -22.20
CA THR A 107 5.01 -11.45 -23.38
C THR A 107 3.88 -11.43 -24.39
N ASP A 108 4.21 -11.26 -25.67
CA ASP A 108 3.25 -11.36 -26.77
C ASP A 108 3.12 -12.80 -27.29
N ASP A 109 4.01 -13.71 -26.87
CA ASP A 109 4.00 -15.11 -27.26
C ASP A 109 3.11 -15.93 -26.33
N VAL A 110 2.07 -16.55 -26.89
CA VAL A 110 1.11 -17.41 -26.16
C VAL A 110 1.82 -18.63 -25.55
N ALA A 111 2.90 -19.12 -26.16
CA ALA A 111 3.65 -20.26 -25.65
C ALA A 111 4.49 -19.91 -24.40
N GLU A 112 4.86 -18.64 -24.23
CA GLU A 112 5.59 -18.15 -23.05
C GLU A 112 4.66 -17.70 -21.92
N MET A 113 3.34 -17.60 -22.17
CA MET A 113 2.37 -17.24 -21.14
C MET A 113 2.22 -18.36 -20.12
N THR A 114 2.18 -18.01 -18.84
CA THR A 114 2.04 -18.98 -17.76
C THR A 114 0.65 -19.62 -17.81
N PRO A 115 0.53 -20.94 -18.03
CA PRO A 115 -0.75 -21.61 -18.12
C PRO A 115 -1.36 -21.79 -16.72
N ILE A 116 -2.67 -21.56 -16.59
CA ILE A 116 -3.45 -21.80 -15.37
C ILE A 116 -4.66 -22.66 -15.69
N LYS A 117 -4.78 -23.80 -14.99
CA LYS A 117 -5.88 -24.76 -15.15
C LYS A 117 -7.23 -24.18 -14.68
N SER A 118 -7.25 -23.45 -13.57
CA SER A 118 -8.46 -22.83 -13.02
C SER A 118 -8.15 -21.64 -12.12
N ILE A 119 -8.98 -20.58 -12.21
CA ILE A 119 -8.91 -19.43 -11.28
C ILE A 119 -9.21 -19.86 -9.84
N GLN A 120 -10.09 -20.83 -9.64
CA GLN A 120 -10.53 -21.22 -8.30
C GLN A 120 -9.41 -21.87 -7.51
N GLU A 121 -8.51 -22.61 -8.17
CA GLU A 121 -7.37 -23.26 -7.52
C GLU A 121 -6.30 -22.25 -7.12
N ALA A 122 -6.05 -21.25 -7.97
CA ALA A 122 -5.10 -20.16 -7.71
C ALA A 122 -5.80 -18.86 -7.24
N TRP A 123 -6.96 -18.95 -6.58
CA TRP A 123 -7.73 -17.78 -6.17
C TRP A 123 -6.96 -16.73 -5.35
N PRO A 124 -6.01 -17.10 -4.44
CA PRO A 124 -5.25 -16.11 -3.68
C PRO A 124 -4.32 -15.29 -4.57
N LEU A 125 -3.77 -15.89 -5.64
CA LEU A 125 -2.95 -15.19 -6.63
C LEU A 125 -3.77 -14.10 -7.35
N PHE A 126 -4.98 -14.45 -7.79
CA PHE A 126 -5.86 -13.53 -8.49
C PHE A 126 -6.42 -12.44 -7.58
N LEU A 127 -6.84 -12.79 -6.37
CA LEU A 127 -7.31 -11.82 -5.39
C LEU A 127 -6.17 -10.88 -4.97
N GLY A 128 -4.99 -11.42 -4.68
CA GLY A 128 -3.82 -10.64 -4.33
C GLY A 128 -3.42 -9.69 -5.45
N GLY A 129 -3.39 -10.19 -6.68
CA GLY A 129 -3.19 -9.42 -7.89
C GLY A 129 -4.19 -8.28 -8.08
N PHE A 130 -5.48 -8.54 -7.88
CA PHE A 130 -6.54 -7.54 -7.95
C PHE A 130 -6.39 -6.45 -6.88
N LEU A 131 -6.07 -6.84 -5.64
CA LEU A 131 -5.84 -5.89 -4.55
C LEU A 131 -4.61 -4.99 -4.81
N THR A 132 -3.53 -5.56 -5.34
CA THR A 132 -2.35 -4.81 -5.77
C THR A 132 -2.69 -3.83 -6.89
N TRP A 133 -3.50 -4.25 -7.87
CA TRP A 133 -3.99 -3.38 -8.94
C TRP A 133 -4.84 -2.22 -8.44
N TYR A 134 -5.83 -2.52 -7.59
CA TYR A 134 -6.69 -1.53 -6.97
C TYR A 134 -5.87 -0.45 -6.26
N TYR A 135 -4.88 -0.90 -5.49
CA TYR A 135 -3.91 -0.05 -4.84
C TYR A 135 -3.08 0.80 -5.82
N MET A 136 -2.51 0.19 -6.87
CA MET A 136 -1.71 0.90 -7.87
C MET A 136 -2.51 2.02 -8.54
N PHE A 137 -3.77 1.78 -8.92
CA PHE A 137 -4.62 2.80 -9.53
C PHE A 137 -4.94 3.96 -8.59
N LEU A 138 -5.22 3.69 -7.31
CA LEU A 138 -5.45 4.73 -6.31
C LEU A 138 -4.20 5.57 -6.08
N THR A 139 -3.05 4.92 -6.04
CA THR A 139 -1.75 5.55 -5.76
C THR A 139 -1.33 6.44 -6.93
N VAL A 140 -1.37 5.93 -8.15
CA VAL A 140 -1.04 6.68 -9.38
C VAL A 140 -1.86 7.98 -9.50
N ARG A 141 -3.14 7.96 -9.10
CA ARG A 141 -4.00 9.14 -9.12
C ARG A 141 -3.61 10.23 -8.12
N VAL A 142 -3.01 9.86 -7.00
CA VAL A 142 -2.54 10.81 -5.95
C VAL A 142 -1.09 11.23 -6.18
N PHE A 143 -0.33 10.46 -6.97
CA PHE A 143 1.13 10.54 -7.14
C PHE A 143 1.64 11.52 -8.21
N VAL A 144 0.91 12.57 -8.57
CA VAL A 144 1.57 13.74 -9.20
C VAL A 144 2.65 14.33 -8.25
N CYS A 145 2.58 14.03 -6.94
CA CYS A 145 3.61 14.37 -5.95
C CYS A 145 4.69 13.30 -5.69
N GLY A 146 4.50 12.01 -6.04
CA GLY A 146 5.50 10.96 -5.81
C GLY A 146 6.35 10.63 -7.05
N PHE A 147 6.56 11.67 -7.86
CA PHE A 147 7.34 11.66 -9.10
C PHE A 147 8.72 11.01 -8.91
N VAL A 148 9.38 11.20 -7.76
CA VAL A 148 10.72 10.64 -7.49
C VAL A 148 10.70 9.10 -7.34
N MET A 149 9.73 8.53 -6.61
CA MET A 149 9.66 7.07 -6.42
C MET A 149 9.22 6.36 -7.70
N ILE A 150 8.30 6.97 -8.47
CA ILE A 150 7.90 6.45 -9.78
C ILE A 150 9.06 6.53 -10.76
N MET A 151 9.84 7.62 -10.79
CA MET A 151 11.01 7.71 -11.65
C MET A 151 12.06 6.65 -11.30
N CYS A 152 12.32 6.39 -10.01
CA CYS A 152 13.17 5.27 -9.60
C CYS A 152 12.61 3.90 -10.04
N ALA A 153 11.31 3.67 -9.86
CA ALA A 153 10.64 2.45 -10.28
C ALA A 153 10.68 2.26 -11.80
N LEU A 154 10.48 3.32 -12.59
CA LEU A 154 10.55 3.32 -14.04
C LEU A 154 11.98 3.08 -14.55
N ILE A 155 12.99 3.68 -13.89
CA ILE A 155 14.40 3.42 -14.20
C ILE A 155 14.72 1.93 -13.97
N LEU A 156 14.25 1.33 -12.86
CA LEU A 156 14.44 -0.09 -12.59
C LEU A 156 13.75 -0.98 -13.63
N VAL A 157 12.51 -0.64 -14.02
CA VAL A 157 11.77 -1.38 -15.07
C VAL A 157 12.50 -1.31 -16.40
N ILE A 158 13.06 -0.15 -16.78
CA ILE A 158 13.87 0.00 -18.00
C ILE A 158 15.11 -0.89 -17.91
N VAL A 159 15.84 -0.88 -16.79
CA VAL A 159 17.05 -1.70 -16.61
C VAL A 159 16.73 -3.20 -16.73
N ILE A 160 15.62 -3.65 -16.14
CA ILE A 160 15.15 -5.05 -16.22
C ILE A 160 14.74 -5.40 -17.66
N THR A 161 13.98 -4.52 -18.33
CA THR A 161 13.47 -4.77 -19.68
C THR A 161 14.59 -4.88 -20.72
N PHE A 162 15.66 -4.09 -20.57
CA PHE A 162 16.79 -4.10 -21.50
C PHE A 162 17.86 -5.16 -21.18
N LYS A 163 17.65 -6.05 -20.20
CA LYS A 163 18.60 -7.10 -19.77
C LYS A 163 20.03 -6.57 -19.53
N CYS A 164 20.18 -5.31 -19.10
CA CYS A 164 21.49 -4.65 -19.02
C CYS A 164 22.42 -5.33 -17.99
N VAL A 165 21.86 -6.07 -17.02
CA VAL A 165 22.60 -6.88 -16.04
C VAL A 165 21.84 -8.18 -15.68
N SER A 166 21.92 -9.20 -16.54
CA SER A 166 21.21 -10.49 -16.35
C SER A 166 21.50 -11.22 -15.01
N SER A 167 22.59 -10.90 -14.31
CA SER A 167 22.96 -11.56 -13.04
C SER A 167 22.21 -11.02 -11.82
N TRP A 168 21.55 -9.86 -11.89
CA TRP A 168 20.93 -9.19 -10.74
C TRP A 168 19.40 -9.05 -10.86
N ASP A 169 18.79 -9.69 -11.85
CA ASP A 169 17.37 -9.54 -12.18
C ASP A 169 16.42 -9.85 -11.00
N THR A 170 16.67 -10.92 -10.23
CA THR A 170 15.87 -11.27 -9.04
C THR A 170 15.98 -10.18 -7.97
N PHE A 171 17.19 -9.70 -7.71
CA PHE A 171 17.43 -8.65 -6.72
C PHE A 171 16.78 -7.33 -7.13
N LEU A 172 16.90 -6.93 -8.39
CA LEU A 172 16.26 -5.70 -8.90
C LEU A 172 14.74 -5.80 -8.87
N THR A 173 14.19 -6.96 -9.23
CA THR A 173 12.75 -7.25 -9.13
C THR A 173 12.27 -7.19 -7.69
N TYR A 174 13.02 -7.78 -6.76
CA TYR A 174 12.76 -7.71 -5.33
C TYR A 174 12.76 -6.27 -4.81
N CYS A 175 13.77 -5.47 -5.18
CA CYS A 175 13.84 -4.05 -4.82
C CYS A 175 12.65 -3.26 -5.37
N PHE A 176 12.30 -3.48 -6.63
CA PHE A 176 11.14 -2.85 -7.25
C PHE A 176 9.85 -3.19 -6.50
N ASN A 177 9.61 -4.48 -6.23
CA ASN A 177 8.41 -4.93 -5.51
C ASN A 177 8.31 -4.25 -4.14
N ASN A 178 9.42 -4.23 -3.41
CA ASN A 178 9.51 -3.57 -2.11
C ASN A 178 9.28 -2.06 -2.20
N ILE A 179 9.80 -1.35 -3.21
CA ILE A 179 9.53 0.09 -3.38
C ILE A 179 8.04 0.37 -3.59
N VAL A 180 7.36 -0.47 -4.37
CA VAL A 180 5.91 -0.32 -4.65
C VAL A 180 5.06 -0.57 -3.40
N HIS A 181 5.37 -1.62 -2.64
CA HIS A 181 4.57 -2.07 -1.50
C HIS A 181 4.94 -1.38 -0.18
N LEU A 182 6.22 -1.02 0.03
CA LEU A 182 6.72 -0.38 1.26
C LEU A 182 6.77 1.15 1.20
N ASN A 183 6.26 1.77 0.12
CA ASN A 183 6.12 3.23 0.06
C ASN A 183 5.38 3.91 1.25
N PRO A 184 4.48 3.25 2.02
CA PRO A 184 3.81 3.92 3.14
C PRO A 184 4.79 4.29 4.26
N LEU A 185 5.93 3.59 4.36
CA LEU A 185 7.00 3.92 5.31
C LEU A 185 7.63 5.28 5.06
N ILE A 186 7.52 5.82 3.84
CA ILE A 186 8.03 7.16 3.50
C ILE A 186 6.88 8.16 3.51
N ILE A 187 5.75 7.83 2.87
CA ILE A 187 4.68 8.80 2.67
C ILE A 187 3.88 9.07 3.93
N CYS A 188 3.58 8.07 4.75
CA CYS A 188 2.85 8.29 6.00
C CYS A 188 3.60 9.26 6.93
N PRO A 189 4.92 9.09 7.17
CA PRO A 189 5.69 10.10 7.90
C PRO A 189 5.65 11.48 7.24
N VAL A 190 5.93 11.59 5.94
CA VAL A 190 5.91 12.88 5.24
C VAL A 190 4.56 13.58 5.39
N LEU A 191 3.45 12.85 5.21
CA LEU A 191 2.10 13.38 5.36
C LEU A 191 1.82 13.84 6.79
N ILE A 192 2.09 13.01 7.79
CA ILE A 192 1.84 13.35 9.19
C ILE A 192 2.71 14.52 9.66
N PHE A 193 3.99 14.56 9.27
CA PHE A 193 4.89 15.64 9.65
C PHE A 193 4.64 16.94 8.88
N SER A 194 4.02 16.89 7.69
CA SER A 194 3.66 18.08 6.92
C SER A 194 2.58 18.94 7.59
N VAL A 195 1.75 18.36 8.46
CA VAL A 195 0.68 19.06 9.17
C VAL A 195 1.00 19.09 10.66
N SER A 196 1.25 20.29 11.17
CA SER A 196 1.70 20.49 12.57
C SER A 196 0.74 19.88 13.60
N THR A 197 -0.56 19.88 13.34
CA THR A 197 -1.58 19.27 14.22
C THR A 197 -1.45 17.75 14.28
N TRP A 198 -1.23 17.08 13.15
CA TRP A 198 -1.02 15.63 13.09
C TRP A 198 0.36 15.23 13.65
N SER A 199 1.40 15.99 13.33
CA SER A 199 2.75 15.82 13.86
C SER A 199 2.76 15.89 15.39
N LYS A 200 2.14 16.92 15.99
CA LYS A 200 1.99 17.04 17.44
C LYS A 200 1.19 15.88 18.02
N ALA A 201 0.10 15.48 17.35
CA ALA A 201 -0.69 14.33 17.78
C ALA A 201 0.14 13.04 17.78
N LEU A 202 1.00 12.80 16.79
CA LEU A 202 1.90 11.65 16.76
C LEU A 202 2.97 11.71 17.87
N LEU A 203 3.61 12.87 18.06
CA LEU A 203 4.68 13.06 19.06
C LEU A 203 4.16 13.00 20.50
N HIS A 204 2.93 13.49 20.74
CA HIS A 204 2.28 13.41 22.05
C HIS A 204 1.52 12.09 22.27
N SER A 205 1.18 11.37 21.20
CA SER A 205 0.69 10.01 21.31
C SER A 205 1.83 9.12 21.76
N ARG A 206 1.86 8.75 23.04
CA ARG A 206 2.59 7.54 23.46
C ARG A 206 2.05 6.40 22.58
N LEU A 207 2.93 5.77 21.79
CA LEU A 207 2.56 4.80 20.76
C LEU A 207 1.44 3.86 21.25
N PRO A 208 0.20 4.02 20.73
CA PRO A 208 -0.99 3.44 21.35
C PRO A 208 -1.13 1.93 21.12
N ILE A 209 -0.30 1.30 20.29
CA ILE A 209 -0.45 -0.11 19.92
C ILE A 209 -0.26 -1.05 21.13
N ILE A 210 0.56 -0.67 22.12
CA ILE A 210 0.79 -1.50 23.33
C ILE A 210 -0.26 -1.23 24.42
N ASP A 211 -0.70 0.03 24.59
CA ASP A 211 -1.66 0.37 25.65
C ASP A 211 -3.13 0.15 25.25
N LYS A 212 -3.46 0.17 23.96
CA LYS A 212 -4.84 0.18 23.48
C LYS A 212 -5.39 -1.21 23.16
N ILE A 213 -4.56 -2.20 22.80
CA ILE A 213 -5.03 -3.60 22.68
C ILE A 213 -5.56 -4.10 24.04
N THR A 214 -4.98 -3.64 25.14
CA THR A 214 -5.43 -3.92 26.52
C THR A 214 -6.67 -3.12 26.95
N LYS A 215 -7.03 -2.05 26.22
CA LYS A 215 -8.11 -1.10 26.57
C LYS A 215 -9.28 -1.07 25.59
N ILE A 216 -9.20 -1.73 24.43
CA ILE A 216 -10.29 -1.77 23.43
C ILE A 216 -11.57 -2.46 23.96
N THR A 217 -11.55 -3.07 25.14
CA THR A 217 -12.78 -3.53 25.82
C THR A 217 -13.51 -2.42 26.60
N PHE A 218 -12.91 -1.26 26.83
CA PHE A 218 -13.51 -0.17 27.63
C PHE A 218 -13.00 1.20 27.17
N ILE A 219 -13.79 1.95 26.40
CA ILE A 219 -13.85 3.43 26.47
C ILE A 219 -15.11 3.90 25.73
N ASP A 220 -15.98 4.54 26.50
CA ASP A 220 -17.16 5.28 26.07
C ASP A 220 -16.83 6.39 25.07
N LEU A 221 -17.74 6.57 24.12
CA LEU A 221 -17.81 7.69 23.19
C LEU A 221 -17.87 9.02 23.98
N PRO A 222 -17.04 10.05 23.69
CA PRO A 222 -17.18 11.33 24.38
C PRO A 222 -18.53 11.96 24.03
N ALA A 223 -19.28 12.35 25.05
CA ALA A 223 -20.54 13.07 24.90
C ALA A 223 -20.33 14.34 24.05
N ALA A 224 -21.25 14.57 23.11
CA ALA A 224 -21.27 15.74 22.24
C ALA A 224 -21.11 17.04 23.07
N LEU A 225 -20.19 17.91 22.64
CA LEU A 225 -20.07 19.28 23.17
C LEU A 225 -21.43 19.99 23.09
N PRO A 226 -21.83 20.75 24.14
CA PRO A 226 -23.12 21.41 24.16
C PRO A 226 -23.21 22.44 23.03
N ALA A 227 -24.35 22.45 22.33
CA ALA A 227 -24.65 23.29 21.17
C ALA A 227 -24.48 24.81 21.39
N GLN A 228 -24.27 25.25 22.64
CA GLN A 228 -24.07 26.66 23.00
C GLN A 228 -22.81 27.30 22.38
N ASN A 229 -21.71 26.56 22.20
CA ASN A 229 -20.45 27.16 21.75
C ASN A 229 -20.45 27.58 20.28
N ILE A 230 -21.16 26.85 19.42
CA ILE A 230 -21.20 27.11 17.97
C ILE A 230 -22.00 28.38 17.67
N GLN A 231 -23.08 28.64 18.42
CA GLN A 231 -23.92 29.83 18.23
C GLN A 231 -23.19 31.10 18.69
N GLN A 232 -22.45 31.04 19.80
CA GLN A 232 -21.62 32.16 20.27
C GLN A 232 -20.46 32.47 19.31
N GLU A 233 -19.79 31.47 18.75
CA GLU A 233 -18.77 31.68 17.72
C GLU A 233 -19.37 32.36 16.49
N THR A 234 -20.52 31.86 16.03
CA THR A 234 -21.21 32.38 14.85
C THR A 234 -21.61 33.84 15.02
N GLU A 235 -22.20 34.21 16.16
CA GLU A 235 -22.56 35.60 16.48
C GLU A 235 -21.33 36.52 16.56
N THR A 236 -20.21 36.00 17.06
CA THR A 236 -18.95 36.76 17.13
C THR A 236 -18.41 37.07 15.73
N TYR A 237 -18.43 36.10 14.81
CA TYR A 237 -18.01 36.31 13.43
C TYR A 237 -18.93 37.29 12.67
N PHE A 238 -20.25 37.19 12.85
CA PHE A 238 -21.19 38.12 12.22
C PHE A 238 -21.07 39.55 12.76
N SER A 239 -20.82 39.69 14.07
CA SER A 239 -20.54 41.00 14.70
C SER A 239 -19.27 41.64 14.13
N GLN A 240 -18.19 40.86 13.99
CA GLN A 240 -16.94 41.34 13.39
C GLN A 240 -17.13 41.75 11.93
N LEU A 241 -17.87 40.96 11.14
CA LEU A 241 -18.17 41.28 9.74
C LEU A 241 -18.97 42.57 9.61
N LYS A 242 -20.00 42.75 10.45
CA LYS A 242 -20.84 43.96 10.46
C LYS A 242 -20.03 45.21 10.79
N ASN A 243 -19.14 45.14 11.80
CA ASN A 243 -18.28 46.25 12.20
C ASN A 243 -17.25 46.66 11.14
N VAL A 244 -16.89 45.75 10.23
CA VAL A 244 -16.01 46.05 9.09
C VAL A 244 -16.79 46.72 7.95
N TRP A 245 -18.07 46.40 7.80
CA TRP A 245 -18.91 46.94 6.72
C TRP A 245 -19.49 48.33 7.04
N GLU A 246 -19.71 48.65 8.31
CA GLU A 246 -20.28 49.94 8.74
C GLU A 246 -19.22 51.05 8.96
N LYS A 247 -17.98 50.87 8.49
CA LYS A 247 -16.94 51.90 8.37
C LYS A 247 -16.77 52.33 6.92
#